data_AF-A0A3B5M3I0-F1
#
_entry.id   AF-A0A3B5M3I0-F1
#
_cell.length_a   1.000
_cell.length_b   1.000
_cell.length_c   1.000
_cell.angle_alpha   90.00
_cell.angle_beta   90.00
_cell.angle_gamma   90.00
#
_symmetry.space_group_name_H-M   'P 1'
#
loop_
_entity.id
_entity.type
_entity.pdbx_description
1 polymer ?
#
loop_
_entity_poly.entity_id
_entity_poly.type
_entity_poly.pdbx_seq_one_letter_code
_entity_poly.pdbx_strand_id
1 'polypeptide(L)' 'VSKTLMSLLENWCTGEGLDASHALVVKQVPVETTVKHIEETLMTIKALGRVRVRGRVCLTLNHSH' A
#
# COMPACT_ATOMS: atom_id res chain seq x y z
N VAL A 1 -2.65 -7.36 22.30
CA VAL A 1 -2.29 -8.38 21.29
C VAL A 1 -2.08 -7.72 19.95
N SER A 2 -0.84 -7.34 19.68
CA SER A 2 -0.34 -6.81 18.40
C SER A 2 -0.36 -7.90 17.33
N LYS A 3 -1.54 -8.24 16.80
CA LYS A 3 -1.63 -8.96 15.53
C LYS A 3 -1.09 -8.02 14.45
N THR A 4 0.13 -8.34 14.04
CA THR A 4 1.14 -7.44 13.52
C THR A 4 0.71 -6.87 12.17
N LEU A 5 0.86 -5.56 11.96
CA LEU A 5 0.65 -4.88 10.68
C LEU A 5 1.32 -5.62 9.51
N MET A 6 2.44 -6.31 9.78
CA MET A 6 3.15 -7.17 8.83
C MET A 6 2.29 -8.34 8.33
N SER A 7 1.58 -9.05 9.20
CA SER A 7 0.76 -10.20 8.80
C SER A 7 -0.44 -9.78 7.95
N LEU A 8 -1.01 -8.61 8.21
CA LEU A 8 -2.07 -8.05 7.35
C LEU A 8 -1.51 -7.70 5.97
N LEU A 9 -0.29 -7.13 5.93
CA LEU A 9 0.39 -6.80 4.69
C LEU A 9 0.74 -8.04 3.87
N GLU A 10 1.33 -9.06 4.49
CA GLU A 10 1.67 -10.33 3.83
C GLU A 10 0.43 -10.99 3.22
N ASN A 11 -0.67 -11.02 3.96
CA ASN A 11 -1.94 -11.56 3.45
C ASN A 11 -2.51 -10.74 2.30
N TRP A 12 -2.40 -9.40 2.36
CA TRP A 12 -2.87 -8.53 1.30
C TRP A 12 -2.02 -8.63 0.03
N CYS A 13 -0.69 -8.66 0.18
CA CYS A 13 0.24 -8.92 -0.91
C CYS A 13 -0.04 -10.27 -1.56
N THR A 14 -0.28 -11.32 -0.75
CA THR A 14 -0.64 -12.65 -1.26
C THR A 14 -1.94 -12.62 -2.06
N GLY A 15 -2.98 -11.94 -1.57
CA GLY A 15 -4.27 -11.82 -2.27
C GLY A 15 -4.19 -11.07 -3.61
N GLU A 16 -3.32 -10.07 -3.72
CA GLU A 16 -3.09 -9.30 -4.94
C GLU A 16 -2.00 -9.92 -5.85
N GLY A 17 -1.42 -11.06 -5.47
CA GLY A 17 -0.31 -11.69 -6.19
C GLY A 17 0.94 -10.80 -6.28
N LEU A 18 1.23 -10.07 -5.21
CA LEU A 18 2.40 -9.21 -5.03
C LEU A 18 3.44 -9.92 -4.17
N ASP A 19 4.70 -9.76 -4.52
CA ASP A 19 5.80 -10.16 -3.64
C ASP A 19 5.95 -9.14 -2.50
N ALA A 20 5.81 -9.61 -1.26
CA ALA A 20 5.86 -8.75 -0.07
C ALA A 20 7.24 -8.09 0.14
N SER A 21 8.32 -8.69 -0.37
CA SER A 21 9.68 -8.12 -0.30
C SER A 21 9.87 -6.94 -1.24
N HIS A 22 9.06 -6.85 -2.29
CA HIS A 22 9.06 -5.77 -3.28
C HIS A 22 7.80 -4.89 -3.23
N ALA A 23 6.96 -5.03 -2.21
CA ALA A 23 5.74 -4.25 -2.02
C ALA A 23 5.92 -3.08 -1.04
N LEU A 24 5.21 -1.99 -1.30
CA LEU A 24 5.18 -0.80 -0.44
C LEU A 24 3.74 -0.46 -0.09
N VAL A 25 3.49 -0.14 1.18
CA VAL A 25 2.20 0.38 1.64
C VAL A 25 2.31 1.87 1.83
N VAL A 26 1.49 2.62 1.09
CA VAL A 26 1.33 4.06 1.31
C VAL A 26 0.12 4.27 2.21
N LYS A 27 0.34 4.84 3.40
CA LYS A 27 -0.73 5.17 4.36
C LYS A 27 -1.13 6.63 4.24
N GLN A 28 -2.31 6.95 4.78
CA GLN A 28 -2.84 8.32 4.87
C GLN A 28 -3.00 9.01 3.50
N VAL A 29 -3.24 8.24 2.45
CA VAL A 29 -3.55 8.77 1.13
C VAL A 29 -5.02 9.20 1.13
N PRO A 30 -5.34 10.48 0.82
CA PRO A 30 -6.71 10.93 0.67
C PRO A 30 -7.45 10.10 -0.39
N VAL A 31 -8.73 9.79 -0.16
CA VAL A 31 -9.55 8.95 -1.06
C VAL A 31 -9.69 9.52 -2.47
N GLU A 32 -9.63 10.84 -2.60
CA GLU A 32 -9.67 11.57 -3.87
C GLU A 32 -8.35 11.51 -4.66
N THR A 33 -7.27 11.02 -4.04
CA THR A 33 -5.97 10.93 -4.69
C THR A 33 -6.02 9.88 -5.79
N THR A 34 -5.72 10.32 -7.02
CA THR A 34 -5.70 9.41 -8.15
C THR A 34 -4.51 8.46 -8.08
N VAL A 35 -4.69 7.23 -8.60
CA VAL A 35 -3.61 6.25 -8.75
C VAL A 35 -2.41 6.86 -9.48
N LYS A 36 -2.66 7.61 -10.55
CA LYS A 36 -1.61 8.29 -11.34
C LYS A 36 -0.76 9.21 -10.45
N HIS A 37 -1.41 10.02 -9.61
CA HIS A 37 -0.69 10.94 -8.73
C HIS A 37 0.17 10.20 -7.69
N ILE A 38 -0.32 9.07 -7.17
CA ILE A 38 0.45 8.23 -6.24
C ILE A 38 1.68 7.65 -6.96
N GLU A 39 1.50 7.08 -8.16
CA GLU A 39 2.61 6.52 -8.94
C GLU A 39 3.65 7.59 -9.29
N GLU A 40 3.22 8.76 -9.77
CA GLU A 40 4.11 9.89 -10.09
C GLU A 40 4.89 10.34 -8.87
N THR A 41 4.23 10.45 -7.71
CA THR A 41 4.89 10.83 -6.45
C THR A 41 5.91 9.79 -6.01
N LEU A 42 5.56 8.51 -6.02
CA LEU A 42 6.48 7.44 -5.63
C LEU A 42 7.66 7.31 -6.60
N MET A 43 7.45 7.57 -7.89
CA MET A 43 8.52 7.59 -8.89
C MET A 43 9.51 8.73 -8.70
N THR A 44 9.21 9.76 -7.89
CA THR A 44 10.21 10.77 -7.51
C THR A 44 11.31 10.18 -6.60
N ILE A 45 11.02 9.09 -5.89
CA ILE A 45 11.98 8.37 -5.06
C ILE A 45 12.83 7.48 -5.98
N LYS A 46 14.00 7.98 -6.39
CA LYS A 46 14.88 7.33 -7.37
C LYS A 46 15.20 5.87 -7.06
N ALA A 47 15.27 5.49 -5.78
CA ALA A 47 15.56 4.13 -5.34
C ALA A 47 14.46 3.11 -5.69
N LEU A 48 13.22 3.55 -5.89
CA LEU A 48 12.08 2.67 -6.20
C LEU A 48 11.98 2.32 -7.68
N GLY A 49 12.57 3.14 -8.57
CA GLY A 49 12.45 2.97 -10.00
C GLY A 49 10.99 3.11 -10.48
N ARG A 50 10.54 2.18 -11.33
CA ARG A 50 9.19 2.20 -11.89
C ARG A 50 8.19 1.58 -10.90
N VAL A 51 7.24 2.37 -10.43
CA VAL A 51 6.21 1.93 -9.48
C VAL A 51 4.87 1.73 -10.19
N ARG A 52 4.10 0.74 -9.74
CA ARG A 52 2.69 0.56 -10.11
C ARG A 52 1.85 0.30 -8.88
N VAL A 53 0.67 0.91 -8.81
CA VAL A 53 -0.28 0.69 -7.71
C VAL A 53 -1.11 -0.56 -8.00
N ARG A 54 -1.20 -1.44 -6.99
CA ARG A 54 -2.09 -2.62 -6.94
C ARG A 54 -2.89 -2.59 -5.64
N GLY A 55 -4.12 -3.12 -5.68
CA GLY A 55 -5.06 -3.12 -4.57
C GLY A 55 -5.64 -1.73 -4.29
N ARG A 56 -6.89 -1.48 -4.72
CA ARG A 56 -7.38 -0.11 -4.80
C ARG A 56 -7.61 0.59 -3.47
N VAL A 57 -7.95 -0.09 -2.37
CA VAL A 57 -8.05 0.52 -1.03
C VAL A 57 -8.01 -0.59 0.03
N CYS A 58 -7.05 -0.57 0.96
CA CYS A 58 -7.22 -1.28 2.23
C CYS A 58 -7.96 -0.32 3.17
N LEU A 59 -9.29 -0.49 3.29
CA LEU A 59 -10.06 0.21 4.30
C LEU A 59 -9.66 -0.37 5.66
N THR A 60 -8.60 0.18 6.26
CA THR A 60 -8.43 0.04 7.71
C THR A 60 -9.59 0.78 8.33
N LEU A 61 -10.67 0.04 8.63
CA LEU A 61 -11.67 0.45 9.60
C LEU A 61 -10.89 0.79 10.87
N ASN A 62 -10.65 2.08 11.09
CA ASN A 62 -10.26 2.58 12.40
C ASN A 62 -11.44 2.26 13.30
N HIS A 63 -11.38 1.11 13.98
CA HIS A 63 -12.23 0.85 15.12
C HIS A 63 -11.69 1.76 16.23
N SER A 64 -12.08 3.03 16.18
CA SER A 64 -11.96 3.95 17.30
C SER A 64 -12.76 3.35 18.47
N HIS A 65 -12.12 3.27 19.62
CA HIS A 65 -12.76 3.01 20.90
C HIS A 65 -13.89 4.01 21.18
#